data_AF-A0A3M9ZL98-F1
#
_entry.id   AF-A0A3M9ZL98-F1
#
_cell.length_a   1.000
_cell.length_b   1.000
_cell.length_c   1.000
_cell.angle_alpha   90.00
_cell.angle_beta   90.00
_cell.angle_gamma   90.00
#
_symmetry.space_group_name_H-M   'P 1'
#
loop_
_entity.id
_entity.type
_entity.pdbx_description
1 polymer ?
#
loop_
_entity_poly.entity_id
_entity_poly.type
_entity_poly.pdbx_seq_one_letter_code
_entity_poly.pdbx_strand_id
1 'polypeptide(L)' 'MSERRASAALAALAPDNVSFPPGQSMEMSVEGGALVIVVGGGTMAQLVATVDEAMAHVQAALEATAE' A
#
# COMPACT_ATOMS: atom_id res chain seq x y z
N MET A 1 -14.61 0.45 0.30
CA MET A 1 -14.20 0.35 1.72
C MET A 1 -14.90 1.48 2.48
N SER A 2 -15.03 1.38 3.81
CA SER A 2 -15.37 2.56 4.63
C SER A 2 -14.09 3.36 4.90
N GLU A 3 -14.19 4.68 5.12
CA GLU A 3 -13.03 5.51 5.47
C GLU A 3 -12.21 4.93 6.61
N ARG A 4 -12.87 4.39 7.64
CA ARG A 4 -12.22 3.74 8.78
C ARG A 4 -11.34 2.56 8.36
N ARG A 5 -11.82 1.71 7.45
CA ARG A 5 -11.03 0.59 6.92
C ARG A 5 -9.88 1.07 6.03
N ALA A 6 -10.08 2.13 5.26
CA ALA A 6 -9.04 2.72 4.41
C ALA A 6 -7.92 3.36 5.24
N SER A 7 -8.27 4.10 6.29
CA SER A 7 -7.29 4.66 7.22
C SER A 7 -6.56 3.59 8.02
N ALA A 8 -7.24 2.51 8.43
CA ALA A 8 -6.59 1.39 9.12
C ALA A 8 -5.58 0.66 8.21
N ALA A 9 -5.96 0.41 6.95
CA ALA A 9 -5.04 -0.14 5.95
C ALA A 9 -3.84 0.78 5.71
N LEU A 10 -4.06 2.10 5.56
CA LEU A 10 -2.97 3.08 5.39
C LEU A 10 -2.01 3.08 6.60
N ALA A 11 -2.54 3.05 7.82
CA ALA A 11 -1.72 3.05 9.04
C ALA A 11 -0.86 1.79 9.16
N ALA A 12 -1.38 0.64 8.74
CA ALA A 12 -0.65 -0.62 8.76
C ALA A 12 0.45 -0.69 7.68
N LEU A 13 0.30 0.04 6.57
CA LEU A 13 1.26 0.07 5.45
C LEU A 13 2.32 1.17 5.57
N ALA A 14 2.08 2.18 6.41
CA ALA A 14 3.02 3.27 6.65
C ALA A 14 4.43 2.81 7.10
N PRO A 15 4.61 1.74 7.90
CA PRO A 15 5.93 1.26 8.28
C PRO A 15 6.75 0.69 7.12
N ASP A 16 6.10 0.08 6.12
CA ASP A 16 6.76 -0.57 4.98
C ASP A 16 7.12 0.44 3.87
N ASN A 17 6.61 1.67 3.93
CA ASN A 17 6.94 2.76 3.00
C ASN A 17 8.34 3.39 3.23
N VAL A 18 9.17 2.84 4.11
CA VAL A 18 10.38 3.53 4.62
C VAL A 18 11.65 3.20 3.84
N SER A 19 11.66 2.21 2.93
CA SER A 19 12.87 1.90 2.14
C SER A 19 12.57 1.32 0.76
N PHE A 20 12.24 2.18 -0.19
CA PHE A 20 12.20 1.81 -1.59
C PHE A 20 13.62 1.77 -2.20
N PRO A 21 13.90 0.81 -3.11
CA PRO A 21 15.16 0.79 -3.84
C PRO A 21 15.39 2.11 -4.61
N PRO A 22 16.65 2.51 -4.87
CA PRO A 22 16.95 3.74 -5.59
C PRO A 22 16.23 3.80 -6.95
N GLY A 23 15.56 4.93 -7.21
CA GLY A 23 14.81 5.12 -8.45
C GLY A 23 13.42 4.46 -8.47
N GLN A 24 12.92 4.00 -7.32
CA GLN A 24 11.53 3.61 -7.11
C GLN A 24 10.85 4.54 -6.11
N SER A 25 9.54 4.69 -6.23
CA SER A 25 8.71 5.49 -5.32
C SER A 25 7.36 4.82 -5.11
N MET A 26 6.83 4.97 -3.90
CA MET A 26 5.46 4.60 -3.58
C MET A 26 4.82 5.71 -2.76
N GLU A 27 3.63 6.13 -3.17
CA GLU A 27 2.79 7.06 -2.42
C GLU A 27 1.46 6.38 -2.11
N MET A 28 0.94 6.61 -0.90
CA MET A 28 -0.33 6.07 -0.46
C MET A 28 -1.20 7.17 0.12
N SER A 29 -2.47 7.21 -0.26
CA SER A 29 -3.46 8.16 0.27
C SER A 29 -4.82 7.47 0.47
N VAL A 30 -5.68 8.10 1.27
CA VAL A 30 -7.10 7.73 1.36
C VAL A 30 -7.93 8.84 0.73
N GLU A 31 -8.67 8.50 -0.31
CA GLU A 31 -9.50 9.44 -1.07
C GLU A 31 -10.91 8.85 -1.22
N GLY A 32 -11.92 9.54 -0.68
CA GLY A 32 -13.32 9.10 -0.79
C GLY A 32 -13.62 7.71 -0.24
N GLY A 33 -12.89 7.27 0.80
CA GLY A 33 -13.02 5.91 1.37
C GLY A 33 -12.37 4.81 0.52
N ALA A 34 -11.59 5.17 -0.49
CA ALA A 34 -10.69 4.28 -1.22
C ALA A 34 -9.24 4.47 -0.74
N LEU A 35 -8.48 3.37 -0.74
CA LEU A 35 -7.03 3.42 -0.62
C LEU A 35 -6.46 3.61 -2.04
N VAL A 36 -5.69 4.67 -2.24
CA VAL A 36 -4.99 4.95 -3.50
C VAL A 36 -3.51 4.67 -3.28
N ILE A 37 -2.93 3.87 -4.18
CA ILE A 37 -1.50 3.52 -4.17
C ILE A 37 -0.93 3.92 -5.52
N VAL A 38 0.06 4.80 -5.51
CA VAL A 38 0.80 5.22 -6.71
C VAL A 38 2.21 4.67 -6.61
N VAL A 39 2.60 3.88 -7.61
CA VAL A 39 3.92 3.26 -7.67
C VAL A 39 4.64 3.77 -8.92
N GLY A 40 5.92 4.14 -8.77
CA GLY A 40 6.71 4.74 -9.84
C GLY A 40 8.14 4.22 -9.87
N GLY A 41 8.75 4.28 -11.06
CA GLY A 41 10.14 3.90 -11.29
C GLY A 41 10.36 2.43 -11.66
N GLY A 42 11.62 2.05 -11.86
CA GLY A 42 12.01 0.69 -12.21
C GLY A 42 11.50 0.17 -13.57
N THR A 43 11.54 -1.14 -13.74
CA THR A 43 10.99 -1.91 -14.87
C THR A 43 9.56 -2.36 -14.58
N MET A 44 8.81 -2.74 -15.63
CA MET A 44 7.45 -3.27 -15.45
C MET A 44 7.41 -4.48 -14.50
N ALA A 45 8.42 -5.36 -14.56
CA ALA A 45 8.50 -6.52 -13.67
C ALA A 45 8.67 -6.11 -12.19
N GLN A 46 9.45 -5.05 -11.93
CA GLN A 46 9.61 -4.50 -10.58
C GLN A 46 8.31 -3.86 -10.10
N LEU A 47 7.63 -3.08 -10.95
CA LEU A 47 6.33 -2.49 -10.60
C LEU A 47 5.29 -3.56 -10.24
N VAL A 48 5.22 -4.65 -11.00
CA VAL A 48 4.31 -5.77 -10.71
C VAL A 48 4.64 -6.41 -9.36
N ALA A 49 5.91 -6.70 -9.09
CA ALA A 49 6.32 -7.28 -7.82
C ALA A 49 6.00 -6.36 -6.63
N THR A 50 6.26 -5.06 -6.79
CA THR A 50 5.96 -4.06 -5.77
C THR A 50 4.47 -3.93 -5.48
N VAL A 51 3.62 -3.98 -6.51
CA VAL A 51 2.16 -3.97 -6.34
C VAL A 51 1.69 -5.25 -5.64
N ASP A 52 2.22 -6.41 -6.03
CA ASP A 52 1.86 -7.70 -5.42
C ASP A 52 2.19 -7.74 -3.92
N GLU A 53 3.39 -7.28 -3.55
CA GLU A 53 3.82 -7.16 -2.15
C GLU A 53 2.94 -6.18 -1.36
N ALA A 54 2.66 -4.99 -1.90
CA ALA A 54 1.77 -4.02 -1.25
C ALA A 54 0.37 -4.60 -1.02
N MET A 55 -0.17 -5.35 -2.00
CA MET A 55 -1.48 -6.00 -1.87
C MET A 55 -1.48 -7.09 -0.79
N ALA A 56 -0.41 -7.88 -0.67
CA ALA A 56 -0.28 -8.89 0.39
C ALA A 56 -0.27 -8.24 1.79
N HIS A 57 0.44 -7.12 1.95
CA HIS A 57 0.48 -6.38 3.21
C HIS A 57 -0.87 -5.73 3.53
N VAL A 58 -1.56 -5.16 2.53
CA VAL A 58 -2.93 -4.62 2.69
C VAL A 58 -3.86 -5.71 3.20
N GLN A 59 -3.77 -6.92 2.62
CA GLN A 59 -4.62 -8.03 3.01
C GLN A 59 -4.35 -8.48 4.45
N ALA A 60 -3.08 -8.66 4.83
CA ALA A 60 -2.69 -9.01 6.19
C ALA A 60 -3.15 -7.95 7.21
N ALA A 61 -3.03 -6.66 6.87
CA ALA A 61 -3.50 -5.56 7.70
C ALA A 61 -5.02 -5.58 7.88
N LEU A 62 -5.78 -5.82 6.80
CA LEU A 62 -7.23 -5.88 6.86
C LEU A 62 -7.71 -7.07 7.70
N GLU A 63 -7.05 -8.23 7.61
CA GLU A 63 -7.33 -9.41 8.43
C GLU A 63 -7.09 -9.14 9.92
N ALA A 64 -6.00 -8.43 10.27
CA ALA A 64 -5.72 -8.03 11.65
C ALA A 64 -6.73 -7.03 12.22
N THR A 65 -7.48 -6.31 11.37
CA THR A 65 -8.52 -5.34 11.78
C THR A 65 -9.94 -5.90 11.76
N ALA A 66 -10.11 -7.19 11.48
CA ALA A 66 -11.41 -7.84 11.36
C ALA A 66 -12.03 -8.31 12.70
N GLU A 67 -11.48 -7.91 13.85
CA GLU A 67 -12.09 -8.07 15.18
C GLU A 67 -13.13 -6.98 15.50
#